data_AF-A0A0D7KE28-F1
#
_entry.id   AF-A0A0D7KE28-F1
#
_cell.length_a   1.000
_cell.length_b   1.000
_cell.length_c   1.000
_cell.angle_alpha   90.00
_cell.angle_beta   90.00
_cell.angle_gamma   90.00
#
_symmetry.space_group_name_H-M   'P 1'
#
loop_
_entity.id
_entity.type
_entity.pdbx_description
1 polymer ?
#
loop_
_entity_poly.entity_id
_entity_poly.type
_entity_poly.pdbx_seq_one_letter_code
_entity_poly.pdbx_strand_id
1 'polypeptide(L)'
;MIEDHGQASDVLPAWYTGRMMTDRWLFGLYTNDGRVILIRKILAISDDGKWMDVELVDTETGEEYEKLLPGVISAIANDRPRASIQIANIVIALDLQTS
;
A
#
# COMPACT_ATOMS: atom_id res chain seq x y z
N MET A 1 1.33 17.53 1.27
CA MET A 1 1.51 16.18 0.72
C MET A 1 2.89 16.13 0.08
N ILE A 2 3.67 15.13 0.47
CA ILE A 2 4.96 14.82 -0.13
C ILE A 2 4.67 13.91 -1.33
N GLU A 3 4.91 14.45 -2.53
CA GLU A 3 4.81 13.73 -3.80
C GLU A 3 6.20 13.42 -4.39
N ASP A 4 7.25 14.01 -3.82
CA ASP A 4 8.64 13.84 -4.23
C ASP A 4 9.31 12.67 -3.48
N HIS A 5 9.88 11.73 -4.24
CA HIS A 5 10.55 10.53 -3.74
C HIS A 5 11.68 10.82 -2.74
N GLY A 6 12.40 11.94 -2.92
CA GLY A 6 13.51 12.29 -2.04
C GLY A 6 13.06 12.55 -0.61
N GLN A 7 11.96 13.29 -0.44
CA GLN A 7 11.38 13.62 0.86
C GLN A 7 10.63 12.44 1.49
N ALA A 8 10.10 11.53 0.68
CA ALA A 8 9.40 10.34 1.17
C ALA A 8 10.36 9.35 1.86
N SER A 9 11.62 9.28 1.42
CA SER A 9 12.66 8.40 1.99
C SER A 9 13.08 8.77 3.42
N ASP A 10 12.76 9.99 3.87
CA ASP A 10 13.00 10.42 5.26
C ASP A 10 11.96 9.86 6.25
N VAL A 11 10.81 9.40 5.74
CA VAL A 11 9.66 8.95 6.55
C VAL A 11 9.50 7.42 6.49
N LEU A 12 9.78 6.83 5.33
CA LEU A 12 9.65 5.39 5.08
C LEU A 12 11.00 4.83 4.58
N PRO A 13 11.27 3.52 4.73
CA PRO A 13 12.52 2.94 4.25
C PRO A 13 12.79 3.30 2.77
N ALA A 14 13.99 3.72 2.41
CA ALA A 14 14.25 4.30 1.08
C ALA A 14 13.89 3.39 -0.12
N TRP A 15 13.96 2.06 0.05
CA TRP A 15 13.54 1.09 -0.97
C TRP A 15 12.02 1.02 -1.15
N TYR A 16 11.29 1.41 -0.11
CA TYR A 16 9.84 1.39 0.00
C TYR A 16 9.20 2.47 -0.87
N THR A 17 9.68 3.70 -0.76
CA THR A 17 9.14 4.86 -1.49
C THR A 17 9.64 4.94 -2.92
N GLY A 18 10.84 4.42 -3.19
CA GLY A 18 11.48 4.49 -4.50
C GLY A 18 10.82 3.65 -5.59
N ARG A 19 10.23 2.49 -5.27
CA ARG A 19 9.50 1.63 -6.24
C ARG A 19 7.99 1.74 -6.13
N MET A 20 7.43 1.90 -4.92
CA MET A 20 5.98 1.95 -4.72
C MET A 20 5.33 3.25 -5.21
N MET A 21 6.08 4.35 -5.38
CA MET A 21 5.54 5.62 -5.92
C MET A 21 5.75 5.79 -7.43
N THR A 22 6.63 5.02 -8.04
CA THR A 22 6.97 5.08 -9.48
C THR A 22 6.17 4.06 -10.26
N ASP A 23 6.18 2.80 -9.84
CA ASP A 23 5.60 1.68 -10.58
C ASP A 23 4.24 1.24 -10.01
N ARG A 24 3.43 0.61 -10.86
CA ARG A 24 2.25 -0.15 -10.42
C ARG A 24 2.67 -1.59 -10.17
N TRP A 25 2.71 -1.98 -8.91
CA TRP A 25 3.28 -3.25 -8.49
C TRP A 25 2.54 -3.78 -7.27
N LEU A 26 2.43 -5.10 -7.14
CA LEU A 26 1.63 -5.69 -6.07
C LEU A 26 2.40 -5.71 -4.75
N PHE A 27 1.84 -5.04 -3.74
CA PHE A 27 2.40 -5.03 -2.39
C PHE A 27 1.36 -5.34 -1.33
N GLY A 28 1.80 -6.01 -0.26
CA GLY A 28 1.00 -6.27 0.93
C GLY A 28 1.48 -5.46 2.12
N LEU A 29 0.58 -4.70 2.73
CA LEU A 29 0.82 -3.93 3.95
C LEU A 29 0.16 -4.65 5.13
N TYR A 30 0.96 -5.26 6.00
CA TYR A 30 0.45 -5.92 7.19
C TYR A 30 0.13 -4.89 8.26
N THR A 31 -1.08 -4.98 8.80
CA THR A 31 -1.54 -4.15 9.90
C THR A 31 -1.25 -4.79 11.24
N ASN A 32 -1.25 -3.97 12.30
CA ASN A 32 -1.05 -4.43 13.67
C ASN A 32 -2.13 -5.41 14.18
N ASP A 33 -3.29 -5.49 13.54
CA ASP A 33 -4.35 -6.46 13.82
C ASP A 33 -4.29 -7.73 12.95
N GLY A 34 -3.22 -7.89 12.17
CA GLY A 34 -2.93 -9.09 11.38
C GLY A 34 -3.64 -9.17 10.03
N ARG A 35 -4.35 -8.11 9.61
CA ARG A 35 -4.90 -7.98 8.26
C ARG A 35 -3.84 -7.53 7.27
N VAL A 36 -4.15 -7.63 5.97
CA VAL A 36 -3.26 -7.20 4.90
C VAL A 36 -3.97 -6.25 3.95
N ILE A 37 -3.46 -5.03 3.80
CA ILE A 37 -3.93 -4.10 2.77
C ILE A 37 -3.12 -4.32 1.51
N LEU A 38 -3.80 -4.65 0.41
CA LEU A 38 -3.16 -4.88 -0.88
C LEU A 38 -3.19 -3.60 -1.71
N ILE A 39 -2.01 -3.10 -2.07
CA ILE A 39 -1.86 -1.86 -2.84
C ILE A 39 -1.09 -2.11 -4.14
N ARG A 40 -1.41 -1.31 -5.15
CA ARG A 40 -0.69 -1.22 -6.42
C ARG A 40 0.34 -0.08 -6.41
N LYS A 41 0.07 0.98 -5.66
CA LYS A 41 0.86 2.22 -5.70
C LYS A 41 0.63 3.08 -4.46
N ILE A 42 1.68 3.74 -3.97
CA ILE A 42 1.58 4.89 -3.06
C ILE A 42 1.47 6.15 -3.93
N LEU A 43 0.40 6.93 -3.71
CA LEU A 43 0.10 8.14 -4.46
C LEU A 43 0.70 9.38 -3.81
N ALA A 44 0.61 9.48 -2.48
CA ALA A 44 1.13 10.59 -1.70
C ALA A 44 1.35 10.19 -0.25
N ILE A 45 2.23 10.90 0.44
CA ILE A 45 2.40 10.80 1.90
C ILE A 45 2.08 12.17 2.51
N SER A 46 1.45 12.20 3.69
CA SER A 46 1.22 13.46 4.39
C SER A 46 2.55 14.11 4.78
N ASP A 47 2.54 15.43 4.89
CA ASP A 47 3.70 16.22 5.34
C ASP A 47 4.17 15.84 6.76
N ASP A 48 3.24 15.42 7.62
CA ASP A 48 3.55 14.91 8.96
C ASP A 48 3.92 13.42 9.00
N GLY A 49 3.95 12.74 7.84
CA GLY A 49 4.30 11.32 7.72
C GLY A 49 3.34 10.35 8.39
N LYS A 50 2.13 10.77 8.79
CA LYS A 50 1.16 9.91 9.48
C LYS A 50 0.19 9.18 8.55
N TRP A 51 -0.02 9.71 7.36
CA TRP A 51 -0.98 9.18 6.39
C TRP A 51 -0.31 8.94 5.05
N MET A 52 -0.78 7.93 4.33
CA MET A 52 -0.49 7.76 2.91
C MET A 52 -1.79 7.61 2.13
N ASP A 53 -1.82 8.18 0.94
CA ASP A 53 -2.82 7.87 -0.06
C ASP A 53 -2.29 6.78 -0.98
N VAL A 54 -3.12 5.79 -1.29
CA VAL A 54 -2.75 4.62 -2.10
C VAL A 54 -3.79 4.32 -3.16
N GLU A 55 -3.34 3.57 -4.17
CA GLU A 55 -4.19 2.81 -5.07
C GLU A 55 -4.24 1.37 -4.57
N LEU A 56 -5.41 0.90 -4.12
CA LEU A 56 -5.70 -0.48 -3.75
C LEU A 56 -5.71 -1.38 -5.00
N VAL A 57 -5.52 -2.68 -4.80
CA VAL A 57 -5.76 -3.68 -5.86
C VAL A 57 -7.25 -3.81 -6.18
N ASP A 58 -7.56 -4.27 -7.40
CA ASP A 58 -8.95 -4.57 -7.81
C ASP A 58 -9.56 -5.73 -7.03
N THR A 59 -10.87 -5.88 -7.19
CA THR A 59 -11.67 -6.90 -6.48
C THR A 59 -11.20 -8.32 -6.81
N GLU A 60 -10.88 -8.61 -8.07
CA GLU A 60 -10.49 -9.95 -8.53
C GLU A 60 -9.15 -10.38 -7.91
N THR A 61 -8.15 -9.50 -7.94
CA THR A 61 -6.86 -9.72 -7.28
C THR A 61 -7.05 -9.86 -5.77
N GLY A 62 -7.93 -9.07 -5.15
CA GLY A 62 -8.26 -9.18 -3.73
C GLY A 62 -8.81 -10.56 -3.36
N GLU A 63 -9.80 -11.06 -4.11
CA GLU A 63 -10.42 -12.38 -3.90
C GLU A 63 -9.42 -13.54 -4.08
N GLU A 64 -8.45 -13.39 -4.98
CA GLU A 64 -7.37 -14.37 -5.14
C GLU A 64 -6.52 -14.47 -3.88
N TYR A 65 -6.05 -13.33 -3.37
CA TYR A 65 -5.16 -13.28 -2.22
C TYR A 65 -5.86 -13.54 -0.88
N GLU A 66 -7.18 -13.36 -0.79
CA GLU A 66 -7.95 -13.72 0.40
C GLU A 66 -7.87 -15.22 0.72
N LYS A 67 -7.58 -16.06 -0.28
CA LYS A 67 -7.36 -17.51 -0.11
C LYS A 67 -5.99 -17.83 0.52
N LEU A 68 -5.04 -16.89 0.44
CA LEU A 68 -3.64 -17.08 0.82
C LEU A 68 -3.28 -16.31 2.08
N LEU A 69 -3.92 -15.15 2.29
CA LEU A 69 -3.60 -14.18 3.33
C LEU A 69 -4.84 -13.93 4.20
N PRO A 70 -4.67 -13.77 5.52
CA PRO A 70 -5.77 -13.49 6.42
C PRO A 70 -6.29 -12.05 6.25
N GLY A 71 -7.60 -11.89 6.12
CA GLY A 71 -8.28 -10.60 6.24
C GLY A 71 -7.79 -9.55 5.24
N VAL A 72 -7.77 -9.90 3.95
CA VAL A 72 -7.34 -9.02 2.87
C VAL A 72 -8.26 -7.80 2.75
N ILE A 73 -7.65 -6.64 2.58
CA ILE A 73 -8.31 -5.36 2.28
C ILE A 73 -7.90 -4.96 0.87
N SER A 74 -8.86 -4.92 -0.04
CA SER A 74 -8.74 -4.51 -1.46
C SER A 74 -9.79 -3.45 -1.80
N ALA A 75 -9.83 -2.99 -3.06
CA ALA A 75 -10.88 -2.07 -3.50
C ALA A 75 -12.26 -2.72 -3.41
N ILE A 76 -13.26 -1.96 -2.95
CA ILE A 76 -14.67 -2.41 -2.91
C ILE A 76 -15.26 -2.48 -4.33
N ALA A 77 -14.77 -1.63 -5.24
CA ALA A 77 -15.15 -1.61 -6.64
C ALA A 77 -13.98 -1.08 -7.48
N ASN A 78 -13.84 -1.58 -8.71
CA ASN A 78 -12.70 -1.28 -9.58
C ASN A 78 -12.63 0.19 -10.03
N ASP A 79 -13.75 0.93 -9.97
CA ASP A 79 -13.81 2.37 -10.23
C ASP A 79 -13.50 3.23 -9.00
N ARG A 80 -13.26 2.60 -7.82
CA ARG A 80 -12.97 3.28 -6.55
C ARG A 80 -11.75 2.68 -5.83
N PRO A 81 -10.54 2.71 -6.44
CA PRO A 81 -9.36 2.08 -5.86
C PRO A 81 -8.62 2.95 -4.84
N ARG A 82 -9.03 4.21 -4.62
CA ARG A 82 -8.27 5.13 -3.76
C ARG A 82 -8.65 4.97 -2.30
N ALA A 83 -7.65 4.92 -1.44
CA ALA A 83 -7.81 4.90 0.01
C ALA A 83 -6.69 5.67 0.71
N SER A 84 -6.98 6.15 1.92
CA SER A 84 -5.98 6.73 2.82
C SER A 84 -5.72 5.77 3.97
N ILE A 85 -4.45 5.54 4.27
CA ILE A 85 -3.99 4.58 5.28
C ILE A 85 -3.17 5.30 6.34
N GLN A 86 -3.45 5.02 7.61
CA GLN A 86 -2.65 5.52 8.71
C GLN A 86 -1.38 4.68 8.86
N ILE A 87 -0.22 5.32 8.66
CA ILE A 87 1.10 4.65 8.63
C ILE A 87 1.42 3.96 9.95
N ALA A 88 0.99 4.54 11.09
CA ALA A 88 1.24 4.00 12.42
C ALA A 88 0.66 2.59 12.67
N ASN A 89 -0.27 2.13 11.83
CA ASN A 89 -0.87 0.80 11.93
C ASN A 89 -0.17 -0.25 11.05
N ILE A 90 0.80 0.15 10.22
CA ILE A 90 1.53 -0.76 9.34
C ILE A 90 2.76 -1.27 10.10
N VAL A 91 2.88 -2.59 10.20
CA VAL A 91 4.01 -3.25 10.89
C VAL A 91 5.04 -3.80 9.94
N ILE A 92 4.61 -4.28 8.77
CA ILE A 92 5.45 -4.91 7.75
C ILE A 92 4.86 -4.55 6.39
N ALA A 93 5.72 -4.46 5.40
CA ALA A 93 5.27 -4.42 4.03
C ALA A 93 6.17 -5.24 3.11
N LEU A 94 5.53 -5.96 2.20
CA LEU A 94 6.13 -7.00 1.37
C LEU A 94 5.85 -6.75 -0.11
N ASP A 95 6.84 -7.07 -0.93
CA ASP A 95 6.67 -7.27 -2.36
C ASP A 95 6.03 -8.65 -2.57
N LEU A 96 4.84 -8.66 -3.19
CA LEU A 96 4.08 -9.88 -3.46
C LEU A 96 4.05 -10.23 -4.95
N GLN A 97 4.67 -9.43 -5.81
CA GLN A 97 4.72 -9.74 -7.23
C GLN A 97 5.64 -10.95 -7.44
N THR A 98 5.08 -12.01 -7.98
CA THR A 98 5.85 -13.11 -8.55
C THR A 98 6.03 -12.86 -10.05
N SER A 99 7.23 -13.18 -10.55
CA SER A 99 7.68 -13.00 -11.94
C SER A 99 6.75 -13.59 -12.99
#